data_AF-A0A4Y2C5Z6-F1
#
_entry.id   AF-A0A4Y2C5Z6-F1
#
_cell.length_a   1.000
_cell.length_b   1.000
_cell.length_c   1.000
_cell.angle_alpha   90.00
_cell.angle_beta   90.00
_cell.angle_gamma   90.00
#
_symmetry.space_group_name_H-M   'P 1'
#
loop_
_entity.id
_entity.type
_entity.pdbx_description
1 polymer ?
#
loop_
_entity_poly.entity_id
_entity_poly.type
_entity_poly.pdbx_seq_one_letter_code
_entity_poly.pdbx_strand_id
1 'polypeptide(L)'
;MAQFEIEYDAQKWRLFIDLCKRSLKALLLHNGNKYASIPVGHSVRYKECYENLAIILNKLKYKDHMWTLCGDLKVIFMLLGLQGEIQNIHSSCVSGTVGKGVNIGLRESGQ
;
A
#
# COMPACT_ATOMS: atom_id res chain seq x y z
N MET A 1 -17.42 -23.75 -16.45
CA MET A 1 -17.08 -22.31 -16.47
C MET A 1 -15.72 -22.23 -17.14
N ALA A 2 -15.59 -21.51 -18.25
CA ALA A 2 -14.30 -21.40 -18.95
C ALA A 2 -13.28 -20.80 -17.98
N GLN A 3 -12.46 -21.68 -17.43
CA GLN A 3 -11.42 -21.37 -16.47
C GLN A 3 -10.32 -20.74 -17.30
N PHE A 4 -10.08 -19.45 -17.09
CA PHE A 4 -8.93 -18.78 -17.69
C PHE A 4 -7.71 -19.70 -17.48
N GLU A 5 -6.99 -20.05 -18.55
CA GLU A 5 -5.74 -20.85 -18.50
C GLU A 5 -4.58 -20.07 -17.86
N ILE A 6 -4.91 -19.18 -16.92
CA ILE A 6 -3.98 -18.36 -16.17
C ILE A 6 -3.78 -19.07 -14.85
N GLU A 7 -2.63 -19.73 -14.72
CA GLU A 7 -2.18 -20.26 -13.44
C GLU A 7 -2.01 -19.09 -12.46
N TYR A 8 -2.68 -19.18 -11.30
CA TYR A 8 -2.58 -18.18 -10.26
C TYR A 8 -1.24 -18.34 -9.53
N ASP A 9 -0.37 -17.35 -9.71
CA ASP A 9 0.89 -17.22 -8.98
C ASP A 9 0.87 -15.91 -8.18
N ALA A 10 0.72 -16.02 -6.86
CA ALA A 10 0.62 -14.87 -5.97
C ALA A 10 1.84 -13.93 -6.07
N GLN A 11 3.03 -14.45 -6.37
CA GLN A 11 4.25 -13.64 -6.47
C GLN A 11 4.25 -12.72 -7.71
N LYS A 12 3.36 -12.96 -8.67
CA LYS A 12 3.14 -12.08 -9.82
C LYS A 12 2.15 -10.96 -9.54
N TRP A 13 1.58 -10.88 -8.33
CA TRP A 13 0.59 -9.87 -7.97
C TRP A 13 1.05 -9.03 -6.78
N ARG A 14 0.65 -7.76 -6.79
CA ARG A 14 0.84 -6.81 -5.69
C ARG A 14 -0.50 -6.27 -5.25
N LEU A 15 -0.70 -6.18 -3.95
CA LEU A 15 -1.91 -5.62 -3.38
C LEU A 15 -1.72 -4.11 -3.24
N PHE A 16 -2.46 -3.34 -4.01
CA PHE A 16 -2.53 -1.89 -3.91
C PHE A 16 -3.70 -1.46 -3.04
N ILE A 17 -3.45 -0.66 -2.01
CA ILE A 17 -4.46 -0.09 -1.13
C ILE A 17 -4.40 1.44 -1.23
N ASP A 18 -5.50 2.03 -1.66
CA ASP A 18 -5.73 3.48 -1.69
C ASP A 18 -6.66 3.84 -0.53
N LEU A 19 -6.15 4.66 0.38
CA LEU A 19 -6.90 5.17 1.54
C LEU A 19 -7.12 6.66 1.35
N CYS A 20 -8.38 7.03 1.09
CA CYS A 20 -8.79 8.42 1.13
C CYS A 20 -9.81 8.66 2.25
N LYS A 21 -10.02 9.92 2.62
CA LYS A 21 -10.94 10.30 3.72
C LYS A 21 -12.37 9.74 3.57
N ARG A 22 -12.80 9.46 2.34
CA ARG A 22 -14.17 9.05 2.00
C ARG A 22 -14.29 7.64 1.45
N SER A 23 -13.19 6.99 1.12
CA SER A 23 -13.24 5.63 0.58
C SER A 23 -11.93 4.90 0.76
N LEU A 24 -12.04 3.58 0.78
CA LEU A 24 -10.95 2.64 0.85
C LEU A 24 -11.08 1.68 -0.33
N LYS A 25 -10.02 1.58 -1.11
CA LYS A 25 -9.98 0.73 -2.31
C LYS A 25 -8.81 -0.24 -2.21
N ALA A 26 -9.04 -1.47 -2.63
CA ALA A 26 -8.03 -2.50 -2.73
C ALA A 26 -8.06 -3.10 -4.14
N LEU A 27 -6.89 -3.11 -4.79
CA LEU A 27 -6.69 -3.52 -6.16
C LEU A 27 -5.53 -4.52 -6.22
N LEU A 28 -5.67 -5.60 -6.96
CA LEU A 28 -4.55 -6.46 -7.34
C LEU A 28 -3.94 -5.96 -8.64
N LEU A 29 -2.63 -5.73 -8.61
CA LEU A 29 -1.85 -5.26 -9.75
C LEU A 29 -0.89 -6.36 -10.18
N HIS A 30 -0.89 -6.70 -11.47
CA HIS A 30 0.06 -7.67 -12.00
C HIS A 30 1.46 -7.05 -12.15
N ASN A 31 2.49 -7.82 -11.81
CA ASN A 31 3.89 -7.43 -11.97
C ASN A 31 4.23 -7.29 -13.45
N GLY A 32 4.70 -6.11 -13.85
CA GLY A 32 4.90 -5.76 -15.26
C GLY A 32 3.64 -5.30 -16.01
N ASN A 33 2.52 -5.09 -15.30
CA ASN A 33 1.28 -4.50 -15.84
C ASN A 33 0.75 -5.19 -17.12
N LYS A 34 1.05 -6.48 -17.29
CA LYS A 34 0.62 -7.29 -18.44
C LYS A 34 -0.88 -7.55 -18.43
N TYR A 35 -1.47 -7.65 -17.24
CA TYR A 35 -2.91 -7.81 -17.04
C TYR A 35 -3.50 -6.57 -16.41
N ALA A 36 -4.79 -6.37 -16.65
CA ALA A 36 -5.57 -5.30 -16.02
C ALA A 36 -5.56 -5.45 -14.49
N SER A 37 -5.71 -4.33 -13.79
CA SER A 37 -5.90 -4.32 -12.35
C SER A 37 -7.24 -4.97 -11.99
N ILE A 38 -7.25 -5.75 -10.92
CA ILE A 38 -8.44 -6.45 -10.44
C ILE A 38 -8.90 -5.80 -9.14
N PRO A 39 -10.08 -5.14 -9.10
CA PRO A 39 -10.62 -4.62 -7.85
C PRO A 39 -11.02 -5.77 -6.93
N VAL A 40 -10.40 -5.84 -5.75
CA VAL A 40 -10.66 -6.88 -4.74
C VAL A 40 -11.37 -6.34 -3.50
N GLY A 41 -11.45 -5.02 -3.34
CA GLY A 41 -12.18 -4.41 -2.25
C GLY A 41 -12.51 -2.94 -2.52
N HIS A 42 -13.70 -2.53 -2.10
CA HIS A 42 -14.14 -1.14 -2.13
C HIS A 42 -15.08 -0.87 -0.96
N SER A 43 -14.85 0.23 -0.24
CA SER A 43 -15.78 0.72 0.77
C SER A 43 -15.79 2.23 0.78
N VAL A 44 -16.98 2.82 0.86
CA VAL A 44 -17.19 4.26 1.04
C VAL A 44 -17.45 4.63 2.50
N ARG A 45 -17.54 3.63 3.39
CA ARG A 45 -17.89 3.81 4.80
C ARG A 45 -16.68 3.74 5.73
N TYR A 46 -15.59 3.09 5.29
CA TYR A 46 -14.39 2.97 6.10
C TYR A 46 -13.51 4.20 5.96
N LYS A 47 -13.15 4.76 7.11
CA LYS A 47 -12.17 5.84 7.23
C LYS A 47 -10.76 5.27 7.22
N GLU A 48 -9.80 6.14 6.93
CA GLU A 48 -8.36 5.91 7.05
C GLU A 48 -7.91 5.67 8.50
N CYS A 49 -8.10 4.43 8.98
CA CYS A 49 -7.67 3.99 10.30
C CYS A 49 -7.11 2.56 10.23
N TYR A 50 -6.22 2.23 11.17
CA TYR A 50 -5.52 0.95 11.22
C TYR A 50 -6.48 -0.24 11.32
N GLU A 51 -7.54 -0.11 12.13
CA GLU A 51 -8.51 -1.20 12.37
C GLU A 51 -9.23 -1.59 11.08
N ASN A 52 -9.62 -0.60 10.28
CA ASN A 52 -10.30 -0.84 9.00
C ASN A 52 -9.36 -1.52 8.00
N LEU A 53 -8.09 -1.13 8.01
CA LEU A 53 -7.08 -1.74 7.16
C LEU A 53 -6.79 -3.19 7.57
N ALA A 54 -6.69 -3.47 8.86
CA ALA A 54 -6.54 -4.81 9.40
C ALA A 54 -7.73 -5.72 9.01
N ILE A 55 -8.96 -5.21 9.07
CA ILE A 55 -10.17 -5.94 8.64
C ILE A 55 -10.08 -6.33 7.17
N ILE A 56 -9.63 -5.42 6.29
CA ILE A 56 -9.53 -5.71 4.86
C ILE A 56 -8.42 -6.71 4.57
N LEU A 57 -7.24 -6.57 5.17
CA LEU A 57 -6.16 -7.54 4.99
C LEU A 57 -6.55 -8.93 5.47
N ASN A 58 -7.33 -9.03 6.55
CA ASN A 58 -7.86 -10.29 7.04
C ASN A 58 -8.89 -10.89 6.05
N LYS A 59 -9.83 -10.07 5.56
CA LYS A 59 -10.83 -10.52 4.57
C LYS A 59 -10.21 -10.96 3.24
N LEU A 60 -9.13 -10.31 2.83
CA LEU A 60 -8.37 -10.67 1.63
C LEU A 60 -7.42 -11.85 1.86
N LYS A 61 -7.38 -12.41 3.08
CA LYS A 61 -6.47 -13.49 3.46
C LYS A 61 -5.02 -13.19 3.06
N TYR A 62 -4.58 -11.95 3.32
CA TYR A 62 -3.27 -11.47 2.90
C TYR A 62 -2.12 -12.40 3.30
N LYS A 63 -2.21 -13.02 4.49
CA LYS A 63 -1.21 -13.98 4.99
C LYS A 63 -1.04 -15.22 4.10
N ASP A 64 -2.09 -15.64 3.42
CA ASP A 64 -2.07 -16.85 2.56
C ASP A 64 -1.40 -16.57 1.22
N HIS A 65 -1.48 -15.31 0.76
CA HIS A 65 -0.96 -14.91 -0.55
C HIS A 65 0.41 -14.23 -0.48
N MET A 66 0.71 -13.56 0.64
CA MET A 66 1.93 -12.78 0.84
C MET A 66 2.24 -11.83 -0.34
N TRP A 67 1.21 -11.22 -0.93
CA TRP A 67 1.38 -10.23 -1.99
C TRP A 67 2.28 -9.10 -1.51
N THR A 68 3.11 -8.54 -2.39
CA THR A 68 3.80 -7.29 -2.03
C THR A 68 2.76 -6.19 -1.85
N LEU A 69 2.79 -5.53 -0.70
CA LEU A 69 1.85 -4.46 -0.38
C LEU A 69 2.34 -3.14 -0.99
N CYS A 70 1.44 -2.44 -1.66
CA CYS A 70 1.64 -1.14 -2.28
C CYS A 70 0.47 -0.25 -1.87
N GLY A 71 0.68 1.06 -1.82
CA GLY A 71 -0.38 1.98 -1.42
C GLY A 71 0.17 3.36 -1.16
N ASP A 72 -0.71 4.26 -0.74
CA ASP A 72 -0.30 5.59 -0.34
C ASP A 72 0.70 5.53 0.81
N LEU A 73 1.59 6.51 0.88
CA LEU A 73 2.60 6.58 1.92
C LEU A 73 1.99 6.47 3.33
N LYS A 74 0.80 7.05 3.53
CA LYS A 74 0.01 6.95 4.76
C LYS A 74 -0.37 5.51 5.12
N VAL A 75 -0.75 4.70 4.13
CA VAL A 75 -1.07 3.27 4.30
C VAL A 75 0.16 2.51 4.81
N ILE A 76 1.31 2.75 4.17
CA ILE A 76 2.58 2.10 4.52
C ILE A 76 2.99 2.47 5.95
N PHE A 77 2.89 3.74 6.32
CA PHE A 77 3.19 4.18 7.68
C PHE A 77 2.25 3.61 8.74
N MET A 78 0.94 3.52 8.46
CA MET A 78 -0.02 2.86 9.36
C MET A 78 0.32 1.39 9.58
N LEU A 79 0.75 0.70 8.53
CA LEU A 79 1.15 -0.70 8.60
C LEU A 79 2.47 -0.94 9.35
N LEU A 80 3.41 -0.01 9.24
CA LEU A 80 4.69 -0.05 9.95
C LEU A 80 4.57 0.39 11.43
N GLY A 81 3.40 0.84 11.87
CA GLY A 81 3.18 1.30 13.25
C GLY A 81 3.78 2.69 13.55
N LEU A 82 4.10 3.47 12.52
CA LEU A 82 4.76 4.78 12.62
C LEU A 82 3.73 5.94 12.76
N GLN A 83 2.70 5.73 13.58
CA GLN A 83 1.50 6.58 13.63
C GLN A 83 1.70 7.96 14.29
N GLY A 84 2.87 8.23 14.88
CA GLY A 84 3.13 9.40 15.73
C GLY A 84 3.21 10.77 15.03
N GLU A 85 3.47 10.84 13.72
CA GLU A 85 3.85 12.12 13.07
C GLU A 85 2.95 12.57 11.91
N ILE A 86 1.95 11.80 11.51
CA ILE A 86 1.26 11.96 10.21
C ILE A 86 -0.19 12.41 10.39
N GLN A 87 -0.41 13.46 11.18
CA GLN A 87 -1.70 14.16 11.13
C GLN A 87 -1.71 15.27 10.07
N ASN A 88 -0.55 15.73 9.55
CA ASN A 88 -0.48 16.90 8.67
C ASN A 88 0.53 16.80 7.50
N ILE A 89 0.61 15.67 6.79
CA ILE A 89 1.35 15.65 5.51
C ILE A 89 0.35 15.69 4.35
N HIS A 90 0.19 16.87 3.78
CA HIS A 90 -0.42 17.08 2.47
C HIS A 90 0.45 16.36 1.42
N SER A 91 -0.18 15.46 0.65
CA SER A 91 0.48 14.53 -0.28
C SER A 91 1.58 15.20 -1.11
N SER A 92 2.84 14.85 -0.85
CA SER A 92 3.94 15.06 -1.79
C SER A 92 4.41 13.70 -2.29
N CYS A 93 4.25 13.46 -3.58
CA CYS A 93 4.83 12.32 -4.25
C CYS A 93 6.34 12.58 -4.38
N VAL A 94 7.17 11.81 -3.69
CA VAL A 94 8.63 11.79 -3.94
C VAL A 94 8.94 10.59 -4.81
N SER A 95 9.36 10.83 -6.05
CA SER A 95 10.04 9.83 -6.87
C SER A 95 11.53 10.15 -6.89
N GLY A 96 12.33 9.28 -6.26
CA GLY A 96 13.79 9.37 -6.29
C GLY A 96 14.38 8.24 -7.13
N THR A 97 15.14 8.58 -8.16
CA THR A 97 16.07 7.66 -8.83
C THR A 97 17.36 7.58 -8.03
N VAL A 98 17.87 6.37 -7.74
CA VAL A 98 19.13 6.21 -7.00
C VAL A 98 20.30 6.74 -7.85
N GLY A 99 20.85 7.89 -7.44
CA GLY A 99 22.14 8.42 -7.88
C GLY A 99 23.12 8.32 -6.72
N LYS A 100 24.30 7.75 -6.96
CA LYS A 100 25.33 7.46 -5.95
C LYS A 100 25.75 8.72 -5.17
N GLY A 101 25.66 8.63 -3.84
CA GLY A 101 26.58 9.21 -2.86
C GLY A 101 26.49 10.71 -2.58
N VAL A 102 25.92 11.09 -1.44
CA VAL A 102 26.34 12.26 -0.63
C VAL A 102 26.07 11.95 0.85
N ASN A 103 27.11 12.06 1.68
CA ASN A 103 27.05 12.10 3.14
C ASN A 103 26.35 13.39 3.59
N ILE A 104 25.41 13.31 4.52
CA ILE A 104 24.89 14.47 5.25
C ILE A 104 24.97 14.20 6.74
N GLY A 105 25.85 14.95 7.40
CA GLY A 105 26.11 14.89 8.83
C GLY A 105 24.91 15.36 9.65
N LEU A 106 24.70 14.67 10.77
CA LEU A 106 23.80 15.07 11.84
C LEU A 106 24.27 16.41 12.43
N ARG A 107 23.39 17.41 12.41
CA ARG A 107 23.58 18.67 13.12
C ARG A 107 22.66 18.62 14.33
N GLU A 108 23.24 18.40 15.51
CA GLU A 108 22.53 18.53 16.78
C GLU A 108 22.26 20.01 17.03
N SER A 109 21.01 20.36 17.30
CA SER A 109 20.63 21.64 17.89
C SER A 109 20.11 21.37 19.29
N GLY A 110 20.87 21.82 20.28
CA GLY A 110 20.56 21.65 21.68
C GLY A 110 19.42 22.52 22.20
N GLN A 111 18.99 22.16 23.41
CA GLN A 111 18.64 23.06 24.50
C GLN A 111 19.34 22.54 25.75
#